data_AF-A0A2E8Y6G8-F1
#
_entry.id   AF-A0A2E8Y6G8-F1
#
_cell.length_a   1.000
_cell.length_b   1.000
_cell.length_c   1.000
_cell.angle_alpha   90.00
_cell.angle_beta   90.00
_cell.angle_gamma   90.00
#
_symmetry.space_group_name_H-M   'P 1'
#
loop_
_entity.id
_entity.type
_entity.pdbx_description
1 polymer ?
#
loop_
_entity_poly.entity_id
_entity_poly.type
_entity_poly.pdbx_seq_one_letter_code
_entity_poly.pdbx_strand_id
1 'polypeptide(L)'
;MTELWIGYGIVLLVMFVGVMGNVIPGIPGTPLILAGAVGHQLYFAGQGSVGWGWVAVLAAFGLLALGLDYLATLIGAKKLGATWKGMVGAVLGVIVGVFVFPPIGLVVGPFVGAMGFEWAFGREARESAKAGVGAVLGLALGVLGKLICSVVMMALFAFAAWPSASALPAAPETPPIIETPTGETAEPAQD
;
A
#
# COMPACT_ATOMS: atom_id res chain seq x y z
N MET A 1 0.21 5.83 -26.94
CA MET A 1 1.18 6.61 -26.13
C MET A 1 0.47 7.35 -25.01
N THR A 2 -0.37 8.35 -25.28
CA THR A 2 -1.07 9.17 -24.27
C THR A 2 -1.89 8.38 -23.24
N GLU A 3 -2.58 7.32 -23.64
CA GLU A 3 -3.42 6.52 -22.72
C GLU A 3 -2.63 5.79 -21.62
N LEU A 4 -1.40 5.36 -21.91
CA LEU A 4 -0.51 4.73 -20.93
C LEU A 4 -0.05 5.74 -19.87
N TRP A 5 0.24 6.98 -20.27
CA TRP A 5 0.61 8.07 -19.36
C TRP A 5 -0.57 8.49 -18.48
N ILE A 6 -1.79 8.50 -19.03
CA ILE A 6 -3.02 8.84 -18.29
C ILE A 6 -3.31 7.75 -17.24
N GLY A 7 -3.22 6.48 -17.60
CA GLY A 7 -3.40 5.36 -16.66
C GLY A 7 -2.39 5.40 -15.51
N TYR A 8 -1.11 5.64 -15.82
CA TYR A 8 -0.06 5.81 -14.81
C TYR A 8 -0.34 6.97 -13.85
N GLY A 9 -0.78 8.11 -14.37
CA GLY A 9 -1.15 9.27 -13.56
C GLY A 9 -2.31 8.99 -12.60
N ILE A 10 -3.35 8.28 -13.07
CA ILE A 10 -4.50 7.90 -12.22
C ILE A 10 -4.06 6.97 -11.10
N VAL A 11 -3.21 5.97 -11.38
CA VAL A 11 -2.72 5.05 -10.34
C VAL A 11 -1.86 5.77 -9.32
N LEU A 12 -0.98 6.68 -9.74
CA LEU A 12 -0.21 7.51 -8.81
C LEU A 12 -1.12 8.37 -7.91
N LEU A 13 -2.19 8.93 -8.47
CA LEU A 13 -3.16 9.72 -7.70
C LEU A 13 -3.87 8.85 -6.65
N VAL A 14 -4.31 7.65 -7.04
CA VAL A 14 -4.92 6.68 -6.10
C VAL A 14 -3.92 6.23 -5.03
N MET A 15 -2.66 5.97 -5.38
CA MET A 15 -1.62 5.63 -4.41
C MET A 15 -1.32 6.78 -3.47
N PHE A 16 -1.31 8.02 -3.98
CA PHE A 16 -1.12 9.23 -3.16
C PHE A 16 -2.26 9.40 -2.16
N VAL A 17 -3.52 9.18 -2.59
CA VAL A 17 -4.68 9.15 -1.69
C VAL A 17 -4.53 8.02 -0.66
N GLY A 18 -4.00 6.86 -1.04
CA GLY A 18 -3.70 5.76 -0.12
C GLY A 18 -2.63 6.11 0.94
N VAL A 19 -1.57 6.82 0.54
CA VAL A 19 -0.53 7.35 1.45
C VAL A 19 -1.15 8.38 2.41
N MET A 20 -2.00 9.28 1.91
CA MET A 20 -2.72 10.23 2.75
C MET A 20 -3.71 9.55 3.70
N GLY A 21 -4.36 8.46 3.25
CA GLY A 21 -5.22 7.62 4.07
C GLY A 21 -4.48 6.94 5.23
N ASN A 22 -3.18 6.66 5.08
CA ASN A 22 -2.36 6.13 6.16
C ASN A 22 -2.09 7.14 7.29
N VAL A 23 -2.29 8.44 7.09
CA VAL A 23 -2.15 9.45 8.16
C VAL A 23 -3.23 9.29 9.22
N ILE A 24 -4.41 8.77 8.84
CA ILE A 24 -5.52 8.55 9.78
C ILE A 24 -5.34 7.17 10.45
N PRO A 25 -5.12 7.11 11.77
CA PRO A 25 -5.07 5.85 12.51
C PRO A 25 -6.46 5.19 12.48
N GLY A 26 -6.50 3.88 12.22
CA GLY A 26 -7.76 3.13 12.06
C GLY A 26 -8.24 2.99 10.62
N ILE A 27 -7.73 3.80 9.67
CA ILE A 27 -7.90 3.53 8.24
C ILE A 27 -6.65 2.79 7.74
N PRO A 28 -6.80 1.52 7.31
CA PRO A 28 -5.68 0.79 6.73
C PRO A 28 -5.55 1.21 5.25
N GLY A 29 -4.78 2.27 4.98
CA GLY A 29 -4.52 2.75 3.62
C GLY A 29 -3.70 1.77 2.78
N THR A 30 -2.88 0.91 3.40
CA THR A 30 -2.12 -0.14 2.72
C THR A 30 -2.98 -1.17 1.99
N PRO A 31 -4.06 -1.74 2.56
CA PRO A 31 -5.01 -2.55 1.81
C PRO A 31 -5.77 -1.77 0.73
N LEU A 32 -5.96 -0.45 0.89
CA LEU A 32 -6.55 0.39 -0.16
C LEU A 32 -5.61 0.55 -1.36
N ILE A 33 -4.29 0.70 -1.11
CA ILE A 33 -3.24 0.70 -2.15
C ILE A 33 -3.21 -0.66 -2.86
N LEU A 34 -3.34 -1.76 -2.11
CA LEU A 34 -3.44 -3.11 -2.68
C LEU A 34 -4.69 -3.27 -3.56
N ALA A 35 -5.84 -2.80 -3.07
CA ALA A 35 -7.11 -2.86 -3.80
C ALA A 35 -7.04 -2.05 -5.11
N GLY A 36 -6.38 -0.88 -5.09
CA GLY A 36 -6.12 -0.10 -6.30
C GLY A 36 -5.21 -0.83 -7.30
N ALA A 37 -4.13 -1.46 -6.82
CA ALA A 37 -3.22 -2.24 -7.67
C ALA A 37 -3.90 -3.47 -8.28
N VAL A 38 -4.68 -4.21 -7.49
CA VAL A 38 -5.47 -5.37 -7.95
C VAL A 38 -6.57 -4.93 -8.92
N GLY A 39 -7.28 -3.84 -8.62
CA GLY A 39 -8.32 -3.28 -9.48
C GLY A 39 -7.79 -2.83 -10.84
N HIS A 40 -6.63 -2.15 -10.87
CA HIS A 40 -5.96 -1.77 -12.12
C HIS A 40 -5.57 -3.01 -12.94
N GLN A 41 -5.08 -4.07 -12.29
CA GLN A 41 -4.67 -5.30 -12.96
C GLN A 41 -5.86 -6.08 -13.52
N LEU A 42 -7.00 -6.11 -12.81
CA LEU A 42 -8.23 -6.76 -13.26
C LEU A 42 -8.90 -6.02 -14.44
N TYR A 43 -8.81 -4.68 -14.48
CA TYR A 43 -9.46 -3.87 -15.51
C TYR A 43 -8.62 -3.71 -16.78
N PHE A 44 -7.29 -3.70 -16.67
CA PHE A 44 -6.36 -3.54 -17.81
C PHE A 44 -5.63 -4.83 -18.21
N ALA A 45 -6.22 -5.99 -17.92
CA ALA A 45 -5.64 -7.33 -18.09
C ALA A 45 -5.25 -7.73 -19.54
N GLY A 46 -5.32 -6.83 -20.52
CA GLY A 46 -5.05 -7.12 -21.94
C GLY A 46 -4.06 -6.20 -22.67
N GLN A 47 -3.71 -5.01 -22.15
CA GLN A 47 -3.00 -3.98 -22.94
C GLN A 47 -1.67 -3.46 -22.35
N GLY A 48 -1.20 -4.01 -21.22
CA GLY A 48 0.04 -3.53 -20.57
C GLY A 48 -0.02 -3.55 -19.05
N SER A 49 -0.61 -4.58 -18.46
CA SER A 49 -0.71 -4.68 -17.00
C SER A 49 0.66 -5.00 -16.39
N VAL A 50 0.97 -4.35 -15.27
CA VAL A 50 2.01 -4.77 -14.32
C VAL A 50 1.69 -6.22 -13.91
N GLY A 51 2.41 -7.19 -14.47
CA GLY A 51 2.07 -8.61 -14.36
C GLY A 51 1.86 -9.08 -12.91
N TRP A 52 1.09 -10.16 -12.73
CA TRP A 52 0.69 -10.71 -11.42
C TRP A 52 1.84 -10.87 -10.41
N GLY A 53 3.09 -11.07 -10.86
CA GLY A 53 4.28 -11.11 -9.99
C GLY A 53 4.54 -9.81 -9.22
N TRP A 54 4.32 -8.65 -9.82
CA TRP A 54 4.49 -7.35 -9.15
C TRP A 54 3.38 -7.07 -8.14
N VAL A 55 2.15 -7.50 -8.44
CA VAL A 55 1.04 -7.44 -7.47
C VAL A 55 1.34 -8.31 -6.26
N ALA A 56 1.93 -9.50 -6.44
CA ALA A 56 2.34 -10.35 -5.33
C ALA A 56 3.45 -9.71 -4.47
N VAL A 57 4.41 -9.00 -5.09
CA VAL A 57 5.45 -8.26 -4.35
C VAL A 57 4.85 -7.10 -3.55
N LEU A 58 3.93 -6.34 -4.14
CA LEU A 58 3.19 -5.29 -3.43
C LEU A 58 2.32 -5.86 -2.32
N ALA A 59 1.68 -7.01 -2.53
CA ALA A 59 0.93 -7.73 -1.49
C ALA A 59 1.84 -8.12 -0.31
N ALA A 60 3.02 -8.69 -0.60
CA ALA A 60 4.00 -9.06 0.42
C ALA A 60 4.48 -7.84 1.22
N PHE A 61 4.82 -6.74 0.56
CA PHE A 61 5.18 -5.48 1.22
C PHE A 61 4.02 -4.89 2.03
N GLY A 62 2.79 -5.02 1.52
CA GLY A 62 1.58 -4.56 2.21
C GLY A 62 1.34 -5.32 3.51
N LEU A 63 1.52 -6.65 3.49
CA LEU A 63 1.48 -7.48 4.69
C LEU A 63 2.61 -7.11 5.67
N LEU A 64 3.83 -6.90 5.18
CA LEU A 64 4.96 -6.48 6.01
C LEU A 64 4.70 -5.13 6.69
N ALA A 65 4.13 -4.18 5.96
CA ALA A 65 3.78 -2.87 6.51
C ALA A 65 2.71 -2.98 7.60
N LEU A 66 1.69 -3.81 7.40
CA LEU A 66 0.67 -4.12 8.41
C LEU A 66 1.27 -4.81 9.65
N GLY A 67 2.18 -5.76 9.44
CA GLY A 67 2.90 -6.43 10.51
C GLY A 67 3.76 -5.46 11.32
N LEU A 68 4.51 -4.59 10.65
CA LEU A 68 5.35 -3.56 11.28
C LEU A 68 4.52 -2.54 12.06
N ASP A 69 3.40 -2.08 11.50
CA ASP A 69 2.48 -1.15 12.18
C ASP A 69 1.93 -1.75 13.48
N TYR A 70 1.43 -2.98 13.40
CA TYR A 70 0.91 -3.70 14.56
C TYR A 70 1.99 -3.92 15.61
N LEU A 71 3.19 -4.34 15.18
CA LEU A 71 4.30 -4.61 16.08
C LEU A 71 4.84 -3.34 16.74
N ALA A 72 4.95 -2.24 16.00
CA ALA A 72 5.34 -0.93 16.53
C ALA A 72 4.32 -0.40 17.55
N THR A 73 3.03 -0.54 17.24
CA THR A 73 1.96 -0.14 18.16
C THR A 73 1.97 -0.97 19.43
N LEU A 74 2.09 -2.29 19.30
CA LEU A 74 2.11 -3.22 20.43
C LEU A 74 3.35 -3.02 21.31
N ILE A 75 4.54 -2.89 20.70
CA ILE A 75 5.78 -2.65 21.42
C ILE A 75 5.76 -1.28 22.09
N GLY A 76 5.31 -0.23 21.41
CA GLY A 76 5.23 1.11 22.00
C GLY A 76 4.28 1.18 23.21
N ALA A 77 3.13 0.52 23.11
CA ALA A 77 2.20 0.40 24.24
C ALA A 77 2.81 -0.40 25.40
N LYS A 78 3.39 -1.58 25.12
CA LYS A 78 4.01 -2.43 26.15
C LYS A 78 5.24 -1.80 26.81
N LYS A 79 6.04 -1.05 26.06
CA LYS A 79 7.30 -0.44 26.56
C LYS A 79 7.05 0.57 27.69
N LEU A 80 5.86 1.19 27.72
CA LEU A 80 5.45 2.09 28.81
C LEU A 80 4.45 1.45 29.79
N GLY A 81 4.37 0.11 29.78
CA GLY A 81 3.67 -0.67 30.78
C GLY A 81 2.16 -0.77 30.56
N ALA A 82 1.66 -0.59 29.33
CA ALA A 82 0.28 -0.92 29.01
C ALA A 82 0.08 -2.45 29.11
N THR A 83 -0.94 -2.85 29.87
CA THR A 83 -1.38 -4.24 29.94
C THR A 83 -2.41 -4.53 28.85
N TRP A 84 -2.88 -5.77 28.77
CA TRP A 84 -3.97 -6.13 27.85
C TRP A 84 -5.20 -5.23 28.01
N LYS A 85 -5.51 -4.82 29.24
CA LYS A 85 -6.66 -3.95 29.55
C LYS A 85 -6.47 -2.53 29.01
N GLY A 86 -5.29 -1.95 29.21
CA GLY A 86 -4.94 -0.65 28.63
C GLY A 86 -4.92 -0.67 27.10
N MET A 87 -4.52 -1.78 26.48
CA MET A 87 -4.60 -1.92 25.01
C MET A 87 -6.05 -1.95 24.53
N VAL A 88 -6.95 -2.69 25.19
CA VAL A 88 -8.38 -2.68 24.86
C VAL A 88 -8.96 -1.29 25.06
N GLY A 89 -8.61 -0.62 26.16
CA GLY A 89 -9.00 0.77 26.41
C GLY A 89 -8.47 1.73 25.35
N ALA A 90 -7.24 1.56 24.88
CA ALA A 90 -6.68 2.36 23.79
C ALA A 90 -7.47 2.19 22.49
N VAL A 91 -7.81 0.96 22.13
CA VAL A 91 -8.58 0.64 20.92
C VAL A 91 -9.98 1.26 21.00
N LEU A 92 -10.67 1.11 22.12
CA LEU A 92 -11.97 1.76 22.34
C LEU A 92 -11.84 3.28 22.30
N GLY A 93 -10.75 3.81 22.87
CA GLY A 93 -10.41 5.23 22.84
C GLY A 93 -10.22 5.76 21.42
N VAL A 94 -9.55 5.01 20.53
CA VAL A 94 -9.41 5.36 19.11
C VAL A 94 -10.78 5.36 18.43
N ILE A 95 -11.59 4.32 18.65
CA ILE A 95 -12.93 4.21 18.04
C ILE A 95 -13.79 5.42 18.45
N VAL A 96 -13.90 5.70 19.74
CA VAL A 96 -14.67 6.85 20.24
C VAL A 96 -14.04 8.17 19.78
N GLY A 97 -12.71 8.27 19.82
CA GLY A 97 -11.95 9.45 19.43
C GLY A 97 -12.14 9.87 17.98
N VAL A 98 -12.35 8.91 17.07
CA VAL A 98 -12.71 9.16 15.66
C VAL A 98 -14.03 9.93 15.53
N PHE A 99 -15.03 9.63 16.37
CA PHE A 99 -16.35 10.27 16.27
C PHE A 99 -16.47 11.58 17.04
N VAL A 100 -15.67 11.77 18.09
CA VAL A 100 -15.77 12.96 18.94
C VAL A 100 -15.08 14.17 18.32
N PHE A 101 -13.82 14.06 17.89
CA PHE A 101 -13.07 15.21 17.37
C PHE A 101 -11.80 14.82 16.56
N PRO A 102 -11.92 14.29 15.35
CA PRO A 102 -10.74 14.02 14.51
C PRO A 102 -10.06 15.36 14.12
N PRO A 103 -8.70 15.52 14.22
CA PRO A 103 -7.66 14.53 14.52
C PRO A 103 -7.26 14.42 16.01
N ILE A 104 -7.68 15.35 16.87
CA ILE A 104 -7.23 15.40 18.28
C ILE A 104 -7.72 14.16 19.04
N GLY A 105 -8.96 13.74 18.81
CA GLY A 105 -9.56 12.55 19.40
C GLY A 105 -8.83 11.25 19.04
N LEU A 106 -8.12 11.20 17.91
CA LEU A 106 -7.30 10.03 17.55
C LEU A 106 -6.03 9.90 18.39
N VAL A 107 -5.54 10.99 18.97
CA VAL A 107 -4.38 11.00 19.87
C VAL A 107 -4.84 10.94 21.33
N VAL A 108 -5.80 11.78 21.70
CA VAL A 108 -6.33 11.88 23.06
C VAL A 108 -7.17 10.66 23.43
N GLY A 109 -7.92 10.11 22.48
CA GLY A 109 -8.75 8.92 22.66
C GLY A 109 -7.98 7.74 23.21
N PRO A 110 -6.93 7.23 22.55
CA PRO A 110 -6.12 6.13 23.07
C PRO A 110 -5.43 6.44 24.40
N PHE A 111 -5.00 7.68 24.63
CA PHE A 111 -4.43 8.11 25.91
C PHE A 111 -5.43 7.94 27.06
N VAL A 112 -6.60 8.56 26.92
CA VAL A 112 -7.66 8.56 27.94
C VAL A 112 -8.27 7.17 28.08
N GLY A 113 -8.47 6.47 26.97
CA GLY A 113 -9.01 5.12 26.95
C GLY A 113 -8.10 4.13 27.66
N ALA A 114 -6.79 4.14 27.36
CA ALA A 114 -5.82 3.26 28.03
C ALA A 114 -5.66 3.62 29.51
N MET A 115 -5.52 4.91 29.84
CA MET A 115 -5.40 5.38 31.22
C MET A 115 -6.66 5.03 32.04
N GLY A 116 -7.85 5.28 31.47
CA GLY A 116 -9.12 5.02 32.13
C GLY A 116 -9.35 3.53 32.38
N PHE A 117 -9.03 2.67 31.41
CA PHE A 117 -9.13 1.22 31.60
C PHE A 117 -8.14 0.71 32.66
N GLU A 118 -6.87 1.11 32.59
CA GLU A 118 -5.90 0.64 33.59
C GLU A 118 -6.27 1.09 35.01
N TRP A 119 -6.78 2.31 35.15
CA TRP A 119 -7.24 2.83 36.44
C TRP A 119 -8.50 2.12 36.94
N ALA A 120 -9.48 1.87 36.07
CA ALA A 120 -10.70 1.13 36.41
C ALA A 120 -10.42 -0.31 36.88
N PHE A 121 -9.31 -0.89 36.46
CA PHE A 121 -8.88 -2.24 36.85
C PHE A 121 -7.84 -2.27 37.97
N GLY A 122 -7.68 -1.17 38.72
CA GLY A 122 -6.97 -1.13 40.00
C GLY A 122 -5.48 -0.76 39.92
N ARG A 123 -4.98 -0.28 38.78
CA ARG A 123 -3.62 0.28 38.73
C ARG A 123 -3.56 1.68 39.31
N GLU A 124 -2.41 2.01 39.88
CA GLU A 124 -2.12 3.34 40.38
C GLU A 124 -2.20 4.39 39.26
N ALA A 125 -2.68 5.60 39.60
CA ALA A 125 -2.85 6.69 38.63
C ALA A 125 -1.57 6.99 37.83
N ARG A 126 -0.40 6.90 38.48
CA ARG A 126 0.91 7.12 37.83
C ARG A 126 1.24 6.04 36.79
N GLU A 127 0.89 4.78 37.07
CA GLU A 127 1.12 3.67 36.15
C GLU A 127 0.11 3.66 34.99
N SER A 128 -1.14 4.05 35.26
CA SER A 128 -2.18 4.20 34.24
C SER A 128 -1.87 5.34 33.28
N ALA A 129 -1.31 6.46 33.78
CA ALA A 129 -0.85 7.55 32.94
C ALA A 129 0.30 7.13 32.00
N LYS A 130 1.27 6.36 32.51
CA LYS A 130 2.34 5.80 31.68
C LYS A 130 1.79 4.88 30.59
N ALA A 131 0.82 4.03 30.90
CA ALA A 131 0.15 3.20 29.91
C ALA A 131 -0.57 4.03 28.82
N GLY A 132 -1.21 5.14 29.21
CA GLY A 132 -1.78 6.12 28.29
C GLY A 132 -0.75 6.72 27.33
N VAL A 133 0.39 7.19 27.86
CA VAL A 133 1.50 7.70 27.03
C VAL A 133 2.04 6.58 26.11
N GLY A 134 2.11 5.35 26.61
CA GLY A 134 2.45 4.14 25.85
C GLY A 134 1.56 3.93 24.64
N ALA A 135 0.25 4.01 24.84
CA ALA A 135 -0.71 3.84 23.77
C ALA A 135 -0.53 4.90 22.67
N VAL A 136 -0.32 6.17 23.05
CA VAL A 136 -0.09 7.26 22.09
C VAL A 136 1.22 7.09 21.34
N LEU A 137 2.32 6.80 22.04
CA LEU A 137 3.62 6.61 21.39
C LEU A 137 3.63 5.36 20.50
N GLY A 138 2.98 4.28 20.93
CA GLY A 138 2.78 3.10 20.09
C GLY A 138 2.03 3.44 18.82
N LEU A 139 0.90 4.13 18.94
CA LEU A 139 0.11 4.55 17.78
C LEU A 139 0.93 5.46 16.84
N ALA A 140 1.67 6.43 17.38
CA ALA A 140 2.51 7.33 16.60
C ALA A 140 3.63 6.58 15.87
N LEU A 141 4.30 5.63 16.54
CA LEU A 141 5.33 4.79 15.95
C LEU A 141 4.77 3.85 14.87
N GLY A 142 3.59 3.28 15.09
CA GLY A 142 2.87 2.48 14.09
C GLY A 142 2.56 3.29 12.83
N VAL A 143 1.89 4.44 13.01
CA VAL A 143 1.55 5.37 11.92
C VAL A 143 2.80 5.78 11.14
N LEU A 144 3.88 6.13 11.84
CA LEU A 144 5.14 6.50 11.19
C LEU A 144 5.73 5.32 10.41
N GLY A 145 5.75 4.12 10.99
CA GLY A 145 6.24 2.90 10.34
C GLY A 145 5.48 2.57 9.06
N LYS A 146 4.14 2.55 9.12
CA LYS A 146 3.32 2.30 7.92
C LYS A 146 3.44 3.40 6.87
N LEU A 147 3.61 4.66 7.29
CA LEU A 147 3.82 5.78 6.35
C LEU A 147 5.12 5.58 5.57
N ILE A 148 6.23 5.28 6.25
CA ILE A 148 7.52 4.99 5.61
C ILE A 148 7.36 3.82 4.62
N CYS A 149 6.74 2.71 5.04
CA CYS A 149 6.51 1.58 4.14
C CYS A 149 5.66 1.98 2.92
N SER A 150 4.59 2.74 3.10
CA SER A 150 3.71 3.14 1.98
C SER A 150 4.41 4.06 0.99
N VAL A 151 5.28 4.95 1.46
CA VAL A 151 6.13 5.79 0.58
C VAL A 151 7.12 4.93 -0.20
N VAL A 152 7.75 3.94 0.44
CA VAL A 152 8.64 3.00 -0.24
C VAL A 152 7.90 2.20 -1.32
N MET A 153 6.70 1.70 -1.02
CA MET A 153 5.88 0.98 -2.00
C MET A 153 5.48 1.87 -3.19
N MET A 154 5.11 3.13 -2.92
CA MET A 154 4.82 4.11 -3.98
C MET A 154 6.05 4.38 -4.86
N ALA A 155 7.22 4.54 -4.25
CA ALA A 155 8.47 4.75 -4.99
C ALA A 155 8.86 3.54 -5.85
N LEU A 156 8.72 2.31 -5.31
CA LEU A 156 8.97 1.07 -6.05
C LEU A 156 8.01 0.91 -7.23
N PHE A 157 6.71 1.20 -7.03
CA PHE A 157 5.74 1.18 -8.12
C PHE A 157 6.06 2.24 -9.18
N ALA A 158 6.40 3.47 -8.77
CA ALA A 158 6.74 4.54 -9.69
C ALA A 158 7.96 4.20 -10.56
N PHE A 159 8.95 3.51 -9.99
CA PHE A 159 10.13 3.02 -10.71
C PHE A 159 9.82 1.82 -11.62
N ALA A 160 9.07 0.83 -11.13
CA ALA A 160 8.75 -0.38 -11.88
C ALA A 160 7.77 -0.12 -13.04
N ALA A 161 6.79 0.75 -12.82
CA ALA A 161 5.81 1.17 -13.82
C ALA A 161 6.30 2.37 -14.63
N TRP A 162 7.59 2.75 -14.52
CA TRP A 162 8.18 3.77 -15.39
C TRP A 162 8.00 3.32 -16.85
N PRO A 163 7.35 4.11 -17.72
CA PRO A 163 7.23 3.82 -19.14
C PRO A 163 8.62 3.90 -19.78
N SER A 164 9.38 2.81 -19.65
CA SER A 164 10.63 2.66 -20.36
C SER A 164 10.27 2.59 -21.84
N ALA A 165 10.99 3.34 -22.66
CA ALA A 165 10.80 3.46 -24.11
C ALA A 165 10.93 2.13 -24.90
N SER A 166 10.88 0.97 -24.24
CA SER A 166 10.84 -0.37 -24.83
C SER A 166 9.45 -0.77 -25.34
N ALA A 167 8.41 0.05 -25.12
CA ALA A 167 7.15 -0.04 -25.87
C ALA A 167 7.27 0.64 -27.25
N LEU A 168 8.43 0.55 -27.90
CA LEU A 168 8.45 0.61 -29.35
C LEU A 168 7.61 -0.59 -29.80
N PRO A 169 6.56 -0.39 -30.61
CA PRO A 169 6.06 -1.49 -31.41
C PRO A 169 7.31 -2.09 -32.05
N ALA A 170 7.56 -3.39 -31.85
CA ALA A 170 8.44 -4.09 -32.77
C ALA A 170 7.97 -3.65 -34.15
N ALA A 171 8.87 -3.03 -34.93
CA ALA A 171 8.55 -2.51 -36.26
C ALA A 171 7.67 -3.54 -36.96
N PRO A 172 6.57 -3.14 -37.63
CA PRO A 172 5.66 -4.09 -38.25
C PRO A 172 6.50 -5.15 -38.93
N GLU A 173 6.41 -6.40 -38.44
CA GLU A 173 7.19 -7.49 -39.02
C GLU A 173 6.93 -7.38 -40.51
N THR A 174 7.98 -7.06 -41.28
CA THR A 174 7.87 -7.04 -42.74
C THR A 174 7.20 -8.35 -43.10
N PRO A 175 6.03 -8.34 -43.76
CA PRO A 175 5.34 -9.57 -44.11
C PRO A 175 6.37 -10.52 -44.66
N PRO A 176 6.37 -11.82 -44.27
CA PRO A 176 7.31 -12.77 -44.84
C PRO A 176 7.27 -12.55 -46.34
N ILE A 177 8.43 -12.17 -46.92
CA ILE A 177 8.53 -12.03 -48.36
C ILE A 177 8.04 -13.38 -48.87
N ILE A 178 6.85 -13.38 -49.47
CA ILE A 178 6.43 -14.50 -50.28
C ILE A 178 7.51 -14.55 -51.33
N GLU A 179 8.45 -15.48 -51.18
CA GLU A 179 9.25 -15.94 -52.29
C GLU A 179 8.20 -16.37 -53.31
N THR A 180 7.87 -15.46 -54.23
CA THR A 180 7.13 -15.78 -55.42
C THR A 180 7.87 -16.98 -56.00
N PRO A 181 7.21 -18.13 -56.21
CA PRO A 181 7.81 -19.16 -57.02
C PRO A 181 8.08 -18.47 -58.35
N THR A 182 9.34 -18.16 -58.63
CA THR A 182 9.75 -17.70 -59.95
C THR A 182 9.36 -18.82 -60.88
N GLY A 183 8.25 -18.59 -61.57
CA GLY A 183 7.73 -19.49 -62.56
C GLY A 183 8.83 -19.80 -63.56
N GLU A 184 8.98 -21.08 -63.85
CA GLU A 184 8.96 -21.58 -65.22
C GLU A 184 9.37 -20.53 -66.26
N THR A 185 10.67 -20.40 -66.48
CA THR A 185 11.19 -19.99 -67.79
C THR A 185 11.76 -21.24 -68.42
N ALA A 186 10.91 -21.89 -69.21
CA ALA A 186 11.30 -22.81 -70.26
C ALA A 186 12.30 -22.16 -71.21
N GLU A 187 13.37 -22.86 -71.57
CA GLU A 187 14.07 -22.69 -72.85
C GLU A 187 15.03 -23.89 -73.09
N PRO A 188 15.43 -24.19 -74.34
CA PRO A 188 14.68 -24.99 -75.30
C PRO A 188 15.46 -26.25 -75.72
N ALA A 189 14.83 -27.09 -76.56
CA ALA A 189 15.49 -28.21 -77.24
C ALA A 189 16.56 -27.73 -78.24
N GLN A 190 17.75 -28.37 -78.22
CA GLN A 190 18.83 -28.46 -79.23
C GLN A 190 20.02 -29.17 -78.53
N ASP A 191 20.65 -30.25 -78.97
CA ASP A 191 20.64 -31.12 -80.15
C ASP A 191 20.99 -32.56 -79.71
#